data_AF-A0A6C0J2S2-F1
#
_entry.id   AF-A0A6C0J2S2-F1
#
_cell.length_a   1.000
_cell.length_b   1.000
_cell.length_c   1.000
_cell.angle_alpha   90.00
_cell.angle_beta   90.00
_cell.angle_gamma   90.00
#
_symmetry.space_group_name_H-M   'P 1'
#
loop_
_entity.id
_entity.type
_entity.pdbx_description
1 polymer ?
#
loop_
_entity_poly.entity_id
_entity_poly.type
_entity_poly.pdbx_seq_one_letter_code
_entity_poly.pdbx_strand_id
1 'polypeptide(L)' 'MIETRWVVAGLVFGLVVSTVMIPPTRKTPAVPDPSDPSKVYQTPTGCVKFVATEVPCSAEPDSFNLLAGK' A
#
# COMPACT_ATOMS: atom_id res chain seq x y z
N MET A 1 40.39 -25.58 1.36
CA MET A 1 40.41 -24.63 2.49
C MET A 1 39.47 -23.48 2.14
N ILE A 2 38.56 -23.12 3.05
CA ILE A 2 37.71 -21.94 2.83
C ILE A 2 38.58 -20.71 3.02
N GLU A 3 38.52 -19.79 2.06
CA GLU A 3 39.31 -18.57 2.12
C GLU A 3 38.52 -17.47 2.83
N THR A 4 38.89 -17.22 4.08
CA THR A 4 38.14 -16.37 5.02
C THR A 4 37.88 -14.97 4.48
N ARG A 5 38.77 -14.44 3.63
CA ARG A 5 38.63 -13.13 2.98
C ARG A 5 37.38 -13.06 2.10
N TRP A 6 37.11 -14.10 1.32
CA TRP A 6 35.96 -14.16 0.43
C TRP A 6 34.64 -14.34 1.19
N VAL A 7 34.68 -15.09 2.29
CA VAL A 7 33.51 -15.27 3.17
C VAL A 7 33.11 -13.94 3.81
N VAL A 8 34.08 -13.21 4.35
CA VAL A 8 33.83 -11.89 4.97
C VAL A 8 33.36 -10.88 3.93
N ALA A 9 33.99 -10.85 2.74
CA ALA A 9 33.57 -9.96 1.66
C ALA A 9 32.12 -10.24 1.21
N GLY A 10 31.76 -11.52 1.04
CA GLY A 10 30.39 -11.91 0.69
C GLY A 10 29.36 -11.54 1.76
N LEU A 11 29.71 -11.69 3.04
CA LEU A 11 28.84 -11.30 4.15
C LEU A 11 28.60 -9.79 4.19
N VAL A 12 29.65 -8.98 4.07
CA VAL A 12 29.53 -7.52 4.06
C VAL A 12 28.72 -7.05 2.86
N PHE A 13 28.99 -7.60 1.68
CA PHE A 13 28.26 -7.27 0.46
C PHE A 13 26.77 -7.63 0.57
N GLY A 14 26.45 -8.84 1.07
CA GLY A 14 25.07 -9.26 1.28
C GLY A 14 24.33 -8.35 2.27
N LEU A 15 25.01 -7.91 3.33
CA LEU A 15 24.43 -7.00 4.32
C LEU A 15 24.13 -5.63 3.69
N VAL A 16 25.06 -5.07 2.91
CA VAL A 16 24.85 -3.80 2.17
C VAL A 16 23.69 -3.90 1.18
N VAL A 17 23.62 -4.99 0.40
CA VAL A 17 22.50 -5.19 -0.53
C VAL A 17 21.18 -5.27 0.23
N SER A 18 21.13 -5.96 1.37
CA SER A 18 19.91 -6.11 2.16
C SER A 18 19.42 -4.79 2.79
N THR A 19 20.32 -3.87 3.10
CA THR A 19 19.96 -2.57 3.71
C THR A 19 19.62 -1.51 2.67
N VAL A 20 20.27 -1.54 1.50
CA VAL A 20 20.03 -0.57 0.42
C VAL A 20 18.80 -0.95 -0.41
N MET A 21 18.52 -2.25 -0.58
CA MET A 21 17.31 -2.72 -1.25
C MET A 21 16.12 -2.55 -0.31
N ILE A 22 15.57 -1.33 -0.27
CA ILE A 22 14.32 -1.02 0.40
C ILE A 22 13.27 -2.02 -0.12
N PRO A 23 12.66 -2.85 0.75
CA PRO A 23 11.59 -3.74 0.31
C PRO A 23 10.50 -2.87 -0.33
N PRO A 24 9.94 -3.28 -1.49
CA PRO A 24 8.93 -2.48 -2.15
C PRO A 24 7.84 -2.12 -1.14
N THR A 25 7.52 -0.83 -1.06
CA THR A 25 6.59 -0.30 -0.06
C THR A 25 5.34 -1.16 -0.09
N ARG A 26 5.06 -1.82 1.04
CA ARG A 26 3.92 -2.73 1.14
C ARG A 26 2.68 -1.93 0.77
N LYS A 27 2.08 -2.23 -0.39
CA LYS A 27 0.78 -1.69 -0.79
C LYS A 27 -0.25 -2.28 0.16
N THR A 28 -0.36 -1.70 1.35
CA THR A 28 -1.39 -2.07 2.30
C THR A 28 -2.71 -1.57 1.71
N PRO A 29 -3.76 -2.41 1.70
CA PRO A 29 -5.07 -1.95 1.31
C PRO A 29 -5.50 -0.87 2.30
N ALA A 30 -5.47 0.38 1.85
CA ALA A 30 -5.93 1.53 2.60
C ALA A 30 -7.33 1.88 2.12
N VAL A 31 -8.21 2.21 3.06
CA VAL A 31 -9.51 2.79 2.75
C VAL A 31 -9.29 4.17 2.12
N PRO A 32 -10.04 4.55 1.07
CA PRO A 32 -9.99 5.90 0.53
C PRO A 32 -10.25 6.92 1.63
N ASP A 33 -9.41 7.94 1.69
CA ASP A 33 -9.61 9.10 2.54
C ASP A 33 -10.69 10.01 1.92
N PRO A 34 -11.87 10.16 2.55
CA PRO A 34 -12.94 11.02 2.06
C PRO A 34 -12.64 12.52 2.25
N SER A 35 -11.62 12.87 3.04
CA SER A 35 -11.27 14.25 3.38
C SER A 35 -10.54 14.98 2.25
N ASP A 36 -9.91 14.23 1.34
CA ASP A 36 -9.14 14.78 0.22
C ASP A 36 -9.76 14.38 -1.13
N PRO A 37 -10.65 15.23 -1.69
CA PRO A 37 -11.30 14.98 -2.97
C PRO A 37 -10.35 15.15 -4.17
N SER A 38 -9.11 15.59 -3.96
CA SER A 38 -8.12 15.71 -5.04
C SER A 38 -7.33 14.41 -5.26
N LYS A 39 -7.41 13.48 -4.30
CA LYS A 39 -6.64 12.25 -4.30
C LYS A 39 -7.18 11.23 -5.31
N VAL A 40 -6.30 10.76 -6.19
CA VAL A 40 -6.59 9.71 -7.18
C VAL A 40 -5.91 8.42 -6.75
N TYR A 41 -6.67 7.33 -6.72
CA TYR A 41 -6.18 6.02 -6.30
C TYR A 41 -5.90 5.15 -7.53
N GLN A 42 -4.73 4.54 -7.58
CA GLN A 42 -4.35 3.64 -8.65
C GLN A 42 -4.69 2.19 -8.28
N THR A 43 -5.46 1.54 -9.15
CA THR A 43 -5.80 0.12 -9.08
C THR A 43 -5.15 -0.62 -10.25
N PRO A 44 -5.04 -1.97 -10.22
CA PRO A 44 -4.49 -2.73 -11.34
C PRO A 44 -5.23 -2.51 -12.67
N THR A 45 -6.49 -2.09 -12.61
CA THR A 45 -7.38 -1.89 -13.76
C THR A 45 -7.51 -0.42 -14.19
N GLY A 46 -6.87 0.53 -13.50
CA GLY A 46 -6.93 1.96 -13.83
C GLY A 46 -6.95 2.88 -12.62
N CYS A 47 -7.29 4.16 -12.84
CA CYS A 47 -7.38 5.17 -11.80
C CYS A 47 -8.84 5.35 -11.34
N VAL A 48 -9.07 5.37 -10.03
CA VAL A 48 -10.37 5.64 -9.43
C VAL A 48 -10.29 6.90 -8.56
N LYS A 49 -11.37 7.69 -8.58
CA LYS A 49 -11.54 8.87 -7.75
C LYS A 49 -12.79 8.68 -6.92
N PHE A 50 -12.68 8.87 -5.60
CA PHE A 50 -13.83 8.79 -4.70
C PHE A 50 -14.37 10.18 -4.42
N VAL A 51 -15.68 10.32 -4.49
CA VAL A 51 -16.40 11.52 -4.07
C VAL A 51 -17.25 11.10 -2.89
N ALA A 52 -16.95 11.67 -1.72
CA ALA A 52 -17.77 11.46 -0.54
C ALA A 52 -19.02 12.37 -0.63
N THR A 53 -20.18 11.80 -0.32
CA THR A 53 -21.44 12.54 -0.20
C THR A 53 -22.02 12.28 1.18
N GLU A 54 -22.66 13.30 1.75
CA GLU A 54 -23.39 13.11 3.01
C GLU A 54 -24.61 12.24 2.76
N VAL A 55 -24.83 11.27 3.66
CA VAL A 55 -25.98 10.39 3.65
C VAL A 55 -26.75 10.54 4.97
N PRO A 56 -28.09 10.47 4.96
CA PRO A 56 -28.87 10.59 6.18
C PRO A 56 -28.55 9.44 7.14
N CYS A 57 -28.38 9.76 8.42
CA CYS A 57 -28.20 8.74 9.45
C CYS A 57 -29.51 7.95 9.61
N SER A 58 -29.50 6.68 9.22
CA SER A 58 -30.59 5.73 9.49
C SER A 58 -30.26 4.89 10.72
N ALA A 59 -31.26 4.20 11.28
CA ALA A 59 -31.07 3.29 12.41
C ALA A 59 -30.43 1.95 12.00
N GLU A 60 -30.33 1.69 10.69
CA GLU A 60 -29.85 0.43 10.12
C GLU A 60 -28.41 0.60 9.64
N PRO A 61 -27.49 -0.32 9.99
CA PRO A 61 -26.12 -0.24 9.52
C PRO A 61 -26.03 -0.58 8.03
N ASP A 62 -25.73 0.41 7.20
CA ASP A 62 -25.47 0.20 5.78
C ASP A 62 -24.03 -0.28 5.55
N SER A 63 -23.88 -1.35 4.77
CA SER A 63 -22.56 -1.84 4.40
C SER A 63 -21.93 -0.94 3.32
N PHE A 64 -20.63 -0.66 3.47
CA PHE A 64 -19.85 0.11 2.48
C PHE A 64 -19.93 -0.45 1.06
N ASN A 65 -20.12 -1.77 0.92
CA ASN A 65 -20.25 -2.44 -0.37
C ASN A 65 -21.54 -2.04 -1.12
N LEU A 66 -22.61 -1.71 -0.40
CA LEU A 66 -23.89 -1.28 -1.00
C LEU A 66 -23.84 0.17 -1.47
N LEU A 67 -23.03 1.01 -0.80
CA LEU A 67 -22.87 2.43 -1.16
C LEU A 67 -22.00 2.63 -2.41
N ALA A 68 -21.06 1.72 -2.69
CA ALA A 68 -20.17 1.79 -3.85
C ALA A 68 -20.78 1.28 -5.17
N GLY A 69 -21.96 0.63 -5.14
CA GLY A 69 -22.62 0.04 -6.31
C GLY A 69 -23.81 0.84 -6.86
N LYS A 70 -24.06 2.04 -6.33
CA LYS A 70 -25.14 2.95 -6.72
C LYS A 70 -24.61 4.05 -7.62
#